data_AF-A0A4W3HF63-F1
#
_entry.id   AF-A0A4W3HF63-F1
#
_cell.length_a   1.000
_cell.length_b   1.000
_cell.length_c   1.000
_cell.angle_alpha   90.00
_cell.angle_beta   90.00
_cell.angle_gamma   90.00
#
_symmetry.space_group_name_H-M   'P 1'
#
loop_
_entity.id
_entity.type
_entity.pdbx_description
1 polymer ?
#
loop_
_entity_poly.entity_id
_entity_poly.type
_entity_poly.pdbx_seq_one_letter_code
_entity_poly.pdbx_strand_id
1 'polypeptide(L)'
;MPRVVPDQRSKFENEEFFRKLSRECEIKYTGFRDRPHEERQMRFQNASRDGRSEIAFVATGTNLSLQFFPANWQCIPDLNNSLCEKNVSSPSLWFFWQLF
;
A
#
# COMPACT_ATOMS: atom_id res chain seq x y z
N MET A 1 7.46 8.13 24.99
CA MET A 1 8.47 7.99 23.90
C MET A 1 7.87 8.56 22.62
N PRO A 2 8.56 9.46 21.88
CA PRO A 2 8.02 10.06 20.67
C PRO A 2 7.87 9.02 19.55
N ARG A 3 6.75 9.07 18.82
CA ARG A 3 6.46 8.15 17.70
C ARG A 3 7.28 8.45 16.44
N VAL A 4 7.85 9.65 16.35
CA VAL A 4 8.56 10.14 15.17
C VAL A 4 9.92 10.69 15.55
N VAL A 5 10.88 10.57 14.64
CA VAL A 5 12.18 11.21 14.78
C VAL A 5 12.08 12.70 14.44
N PRO A 6 12.95 13.56 15.00
CA PRO A 6 12.95 14.99 14.70
C PRO A 6 13.13 15.31 13.20
N ASP A 7 14.14 14.72 12.55
CA ASP A 7 14.44 14.95 11.13
C ASP A 7 13.96 13.81 10.25
N GLN A 8 12.64 13.69 10.09
CA GLN A 8 12.01 12.61 9.31
C GLN A 8 12.50 12.57 7.86
N ARG A 9 12.67 13.75 7.24
CA ARG A 9 13.18 13.87 5.88
C ARG A 9 14.59 13.31 5.75
N SER A 10 15.49 13.69 6.65
CA SER A 10 16.86 13.18 6.68
C SER A 10 16.89 11.66 6.88
N LYS A 11 16.05 11.13 7.78
CA LYS A 11 15.95 9.68 7.99
C LYS A 11 15.48 8.95 6.73
N PHE A 12 14.45 9.47 6.06
CA PHE A 12 13.95 8.90 4.82
C PHE A 12 14.99 8.93 3.69
N GLU A 13 15.73 10.03 3.55
CA GLU A 13 16.71 10.21 2.46
C GLU A 13 18.01 9.42 2.70
N ASN A 14 18.45 9.26 3.96
CA ASN A 14 19.77 8.71 4.28
C ASN A 14 19.75 7.23 4.71
N GLU A 15 18.64 6.73 5.27
CA GLU A 15 18.58 5.35 5.75
C GLU A 15 18.50 4.36 4.58
N GLU A 16 19.39 3.37 4.57
CA GLU A 16 19.50 2.40 3.47
C GLU A 16 18.19 1.65 3.22
N PHE A 17 17.43 1.37 4.29
CA PHE A 17 16.12 0.74 4.21
C PHE A 17 15.13 1.55 3.36
N PHE A 18 14.95 2.85 3.67
CA PHE A 18 14.06 3.72 2.91
C PHE A 18 14.56 3.98 1.50
N ARG A 19 15.87 4.12 1.31
CA ARG A 19 16.48 4.27 -0.03
C ARG A 19 16.28 3.06 -0.94
N LYS A 20 16.22 1.85 -0.37
CA LYS A 20 15.90 0.63 -1.13
C LYS A 20 14.42 0.56 -1.49
N LEU A 21 13.55 0.97 -0.59
CA LEU A 21 12.09 0.95 -0.80
C LEU A 21 11.58 2.13 -1.65
N SER A 22 12.32 3.23 -1.74
CA SER A 22 11.92 4.41 -2.52
C SER A 22 12.09 4.24 -4.04
N ARG A 23 12.80 3.20 -4.47
CA ARG A 23 12.98 2.88 -5.89
C ARG A 23 11.84 1.98 -6.38
N GLU A 24 11.47 2.14 -7.65
CA GLU A 24 10.58 1.18 -8.31
C GLU A 24 11.14 -0.23 -8.17
N CYS A 25 10.32 -1.13 -7.67
CA CYS A 25 10.70 -2.51 -7.44
C CYS A 25 9.47 -3.42 -7.50
N GLU A 26 9.72 -4.71 -7.75
CA GLU A 26 8.65 -5.70 -7.81
C GLU A 26 7.98 -5.85 -6.43
N ILE A 27 6.65 -5.73 -6.44
CA ILE A 27 5.80 -5.99 -5.28
C ILE A 27 4.87 -7.17 -5.54
N LYS A 28 4.60 -7.98 -4.51
CA LYS A 28 3.70 -9.14 -4.60
C LYS A 28 2.63 -9.08 -3.53
N TYR A 29 1.42 -9.50 -3.89
CA TYR A 29 0.35 -9.72 -2.92
C TYR A 29 0.68 -10.93 -2.04
N THR A 30 0.66 -10.73 -0.73
CA THR A 30 1.08 -11.74 0.25
C THR A 30 -0.05 -12.29 1.10
N GLY A 31 -1.28 -11.79 0.97
CA GLY A 31 -2.44 -12.32 1.67
C GLY A 31 -2.90 -13.68 1.13
N PHE A 32 -3.51 -14.48 2.01
CA PHE A 32 -4.16 -15.76 1.74
C PHE A 32 -3.29 -16.75 0.91
N ARG A 33 -1.99 -16.88 1.21
CA ARG A 33 -1.06 -17.74 0.44
C ARG A 33 -1.45 -19.23 0.44
N ASP A 34 -2.23 -19.65 1.43
CA ASP A 34 -2.79 -21.00 1.60
C ASP A 34 -3.97 -21.29 0.64
N ARG A 35 -4.50 -20.27 -0.04
CA ARG A 35 -5.70 -20.35 -0.89
C ARG A 35 -5.36 -20.44 -2.38
N PRO A 36 -6.25 -21.01 -3.21
CA PRO A 36 -6.07 -21.05 -4.66
C PRO A 36 -6.00 -19.65 -5.27
N HIS A 37 -5.29 -19.53 -6.40
CA HIS A 37 -4.98 -18.23 -7.01
C HIS A 37 -6.23 -17.39 -7.32
N GLU A 38 -7.29 -18.00 -7.83
CA GLU A 38 -8.55 -17.33 -8.16
C GLU A 38 -9.22 -16.72 -6.91
N GLU A 39 -9.25 -17.46 -5.80
CA GLU A 39 -9.80 -16.95 -4.54
C GLU A 39 -8.96 -15.78 -4.03
N ARG A 40 -7.63 -15.87 -4.15
CA ARG A 40 -6.71 -14.79 -3.76
C ARG A 40 -6.93 -13.53 -4.58
N GLN A 41 -7.14 -13.66 -5.89
CA GLN A 41 -7.46 -12.51 -6.75
C GLN A 41 -8.77 -11.84 -6.33
N MET A 42 -9.81 -12.62 -6.08
CA MET A 42 -11.11 -12.10 -5.64
C MET A 42 -10.99 -11.39 -4.29
N ARG A 43 -10.30 -12.00 -3.32
CA ARG A 43 -10.09 -11.41 -1.99
C ARG A 43 -9.24 -10.15 -2.05
N PHE A 44 -8.18 -10.13 -2.86
CA PHE A 44 -7.38 -8.93 -3.08
C PHE A 44 -8.22 -7.79 -3.63
N GLN A 45 -9.05 -8.06 -4.64
CA GLN A 45 -9.93 -7.05 -5.22
C GLN A 45 -10.96 -6.52 -4.22
N ASN A 46 -11.52 -7.36 -3.37
CA ASN A 46 -12.46 -6.96 -2.32
C ASN A 46 -11.75 -6.16 -1.23
N ALA A 47 -10.62 -6.64 -0.71
CA ALA A 47 -9.84 -5.93 0.30
C ALA A 47 -9.37 -4.56 -0.22
N SER A 48 -8.98 -4.46 -1.49
CA SER A 48 -8.59 -3.19 -2.10
C SER A 48 -9.75 -2.19 -2.18
N ARG A 49 -10.99 -2.67 -2.41
CA ARG A 49 -12.21 -1.84 -2.32
C ARG A 49 -12.47 -1.38 -0.88
N ASP A 50 -12.20 -2.24 0.09
CA ASP A 50 -12.27 -1.92 1.51
C ASP A 50 -11.09 -1.06 2.00
N GLY A 51 -10.21 -0.61 1.10
CA GLY A 51 -9.07 0.23 1.43
C GLY A 51 -7.97 -0.50 2.21
N ARG A 52 -7.79 -1.81 2.02
CA ARG A 52 -6.73 -2.60 2.69
C ARG A 52 -6.01 -3.50 1.70
N SER A 53 -4.69 -3.67 1.89
CA SER A 53 -3.92 -4.63 1.10
C SER A 53 -2.68 -5.11 1.85
N GLU A 54 -2.25 -6.33 1.56
CA GLU A 54 -1.03 -6.93 2.12
C GLU A 54 -0.06 -7.20 0.98
N ILE A 55 1.07 -6.50 0.99
CA ILE A 55 2.07 -6.59 -0.07
C ILE A 55 3.45 -6.90 0.51
N ALA A 56 4.32 -7.45 -0.32
CA ALA A 56 5.74 -7.54 -0.02
C ALA A 56 6.58 -6.96 -1.15
N PHE A 57 7.62 -6.23 -0.75
CA PHE A 57 8.69 -5.77 -1.60
C PHE A 57 9.64 -6.94 -1.84
N VAL A 58 9.70 -7.45 -3.07
CA VAL A 58 10.51 -8.63 -3.41
C VAL A 58 11.99 -8.34 -3.21
N ALA A 59 12.43 -7.14 -3.55
CA ALA A 59 13.83 -6.72 -3.46
C ALA A 59 14.39 -6.72 -2.03
N THR A 60 13.55 -6.47 -1.02
CA THR A 60 13.97 -6.38 0.40
C THR A 60 13.38 -7.48 1.28
N GLY A 61 12.39 -8.24 0.78
CA GLY A 61 11.61 -9.19 1.58
C GLY A 61 10.68 -8.51 2.60
N THR A 62 10.49 -7.19 2.51
CA THR A 62 9.70 -6.42 3.49
C THR A 62 8.22 -6.60 3.23
N ASN A 63 7.45 -7.04 4.22
CA ASN A 63 5.99 -7.13 4.15
C ASN A 63 5.37 -5.87 4.76
N LEU A 64 4.42 -5.27 4.06
CA LEU A 64 3.65 -4.12 4.54
C LEU A 64 2.15 -4.41 4.42
N SER A 65 1.41 -4.11 5.48
CA SER A 65 -0.04 -4.00 5.45
C SER A 65 -0.40 -2.55 5.19
N LEU A 66 -0.98 -2.28 4.02
CA LEU A 66 -1.40 -0.96 3.58
C LEU A 66 -2.87 -0.73 3.92
N GLN A 67 -3.16 0.50 4.34
CA GLN A 67 -4.49 0.97 4.62
C GLN A 67 -4.70 2.30 3.87
N PHE A 68 -5.64 2.31 2.94
CA PHE A 68 -5.92 3.39 1.98
C PHE A 68 -7.12 4.24 2.39
N PHE A 69 -7.31 4.46 3.69
CA PHE A 69 -8.24 5.50 4.14
C PHE A 69 -7.48 6.81 4.26
N PRO A 70 -8.08 7.94 3.88
CA PRO A 70 -7.46 9.22 4.17
C PRO A 70 -7.30 9.36 5.70
N ALA A 71 -6.18 9.92 6.16
CA ALA A 71 -5.77 9.87 7.57
C ALA A 71 -6.79 10.51 8.55
N ASN A 72 -7.75 11.28 8.04
CA ASN A 72 -8.84 11.92 8.76
C ASN A 72 -10.15 11.08 8.85
N TRP A 73 -10.19 9.85 8.33
CA TRP A 73 -11.40 9.01 8.26
C TRP A 73 -11.75 8.24 9.52
N GLN A 74 -11.02 8.49 10.62
CA GLN A 74 -11.57 8.12 11.92
C GLN A 74 -12.78 9.00 12.31
N CYS A 75 -13.10 10.07 11.56
CA CYS A 75 -14.15 11.03 11.95
C CYS A 75 -15.19 11.48 10.91
N ILE A 76 -15.16 11.11 9.61
CA ILE A 76 -16.21 11.55 8.65
C ILE A 76 -16.53 10.44 7.62
N PRO A 77 -17.80 10.04 7.39
CA PRO A 77 -18.13 8.88 6.54
C PRO A 77 -18.17 9.14 5.01
N ASP A 78 -18.09 10.39 4.52
CA ASP A 78 -18.57 10.70 3.16
C ASP A 78 -17.64 11.59 2.30
N LEU A 79 -16.44 11.12 1.96
CA LEU A 79 -15.62 11.72 0.88
C LEU A 79 -15.11 10.66 -0.11
N ASN A 80 -15.84 10.40 -1.19
CA ASN A 80 -15.43 9.49 -2.25
C ASN A 80 -14.17 9.98 -3.02
N ASN A 81 -12.98 9.90 -2.42
CA ASN A 81 -11.68 9.96 -3.09
C ASN A 81 -11.02 8.60 -2.91
N SER A 82 -11.28 7.66 -3.83
CA SER A 82 -10.66 6.35 -3.81
C SER A 82 -9.15 6.46 -4.08
N LEU A 83 -8.31 6.28 -3.06
CA LEU A 83 -6.84 6.12 -3.15
C LEU A 83 -6.41 4.87 -3.95
N CYS A 84 -7.36 4.05 -4.37
CA CYS A 84 -7.20 2.83 -5.14
C CYS A 84 -7.96 2.99 -6.46
N GLU A 85 -7.27 3.25 -7.56
CA GLU A 85 -7.88 3.40 -8.89
C GLU A 85 -7.70 2.11 -9.70
N LYS A 86 -8.82 1.52 -10.12
CA LYS A 86 -8.81 0.44 -11.11
C LYS A 86 -8.81 1.06 -12.51
N ASN A 87 -7.70 1.00 -13.21
CA ASN A 87 -7.67 1.44 -14.60
C ASN A 87 -8.36 0.40 -15.48
N VAL A 88 -9.47 0.76 -16.13
CA VAL A 88 -10.29 -0.16 -16.96
C VAL A 88 -9.52 -0.70 -18.18
N SER A 89 -8.43 -0.04 -18.57
CA SER A 89 -7.58 -0.42 -19.71
C SER A 89 -6.42 -1.36 -19.37
N SER A 90 -6.15 -1.61 -18.09
CA SER A 90 -5.04 -2.48 -17.66
C SER A 90 -5.49 -3.45 -16.56
N PRO A 91 -5.06 -4.72 -16.58
CA PRO A 91 -5.32 -5.64 -15.47
C PRO A 91 -4.60 -5.25 -14.17
N SER A 92 -3.74 -4.21 -14.21
CA SER A 92 -3.02 -3.69 -13.05
C SER A 92 -3.86 -2.69 -12.24
N LEU A 93 -4.04 -2.97 -10.95
CA LEU A 93 -4.41 -1.93 -9.97
C LEU A 93 -3.21 -1.00 -9.77
N TRP A 94 -3.42 0.31 -9.92
CA TRP A 94 -2.44 1.31 -9.52
C TRP A 94 -2.86 1.86 -8.16
N PHE A 95 -1.94 1.82 -7.20
CA PHE A 95 -2.13 2.36 -5.86
C PHE A 95 -1.41 3.71 -5.71
N PHE A 96 -1.83 4.77 -6.41
CA PHE A 96 -1.35 6.16 -6.27
C PHE A 96 -2.46 7.07 -6.87
N TRP A 97 -2.87 8.24 -6.36
CA TRP A 97 -2.10 9.48 -6.13
C TRP A 97 -3.00 10.53 -5.41
N GLN A 98 -2.77 10.86 -4.13
CA GLN A 98 -3.28 12.11 -3.53
C GLN A 98 -2.37 12.57 -2.38
N LEU A 99 -1.13 12.91 -2.73
CA LEU A 99 -0.22 13.78 -1.97
C LEU A 99 1.06 14.02 -2.80
N PHE A 100 0.87 14.58 -3.99
CA PHE A 100 1.74 15.57 -4.61
C PHE A 100 0.85 16.56 -5.37
#